data_AF-A0A356MR08-F1
#
_entry.id   AF-A0A356MR08-F1
#
_cell.length_a   1.000
_cell.length_b   1.000
_cell.length_c   1.000
_cell.angle_alpha   90.00
_cell.angle_beta   90.00
_cell.angle_gamma   90.00
#
_symmetry.space_group_name_H-M   'P 1'
#
loop_
_entity.id
_entity.type
_entity.pdbx_description
1 polymer ?
#
loop_
_entity_poly.entity_id
_entity_poly.type
_entity_poly.pdbx_seq_one_letter_code
_entity_poly.pdbx_strand_id
1 'polypeptide(L)'
;VDDLEPADATCQPVVLSNREIEVLTLISEGLTNVQIADKLFLSSHTVNTHRKNIMQKLRVNNTAAMVMYAVKSGFVSPNRFLFH
;
A
#
# COMPACT_ATOMS: atom_id res chain seq x y z
N VAL A 1 31.79 15.82 -7.63
CA VAL A 1 31.01 15.16 -6.57
C VAL A 1 29.84 14.54 -7.27
N ASP A 2 29.74 13.21 -7.16
CA ASP A 2 28.95 12.32 -8.00
C ASP A 2 27.54 12.80 -8.34
N ASP A 3 27.19 12.52 -9.58
CA ASP A 3 25.94 12.73 -10.27
C ASP A 3 24.73 12.31 -9.42
N LEU A 4 23.91 13.29 -9.02
CA LEU A 4 22.53 13.03 -8.62
C LEU A 4 21.75 12.67 -9.90
N GLU A 5 21.78 11.41 -10.29
CA GLU A 5 20.89 10.87 -11.31
C GLU A 5 19.44 11.15 -10.88
N PRO A 6 18.62 11.84 -11.69
CA PRO A 6 17.20 11.93 -11.45
C PRO A 6 16.63 10.55 -11.72
N ALA A 7 16.57 9.71 -10.69
CA ALA A 7 16.03 8.35 -10.77
C ALA A 7 14.56 8.41 -11.22
N ASP A 8 14.36 8.31 -12.53
CA ASP A 8 13.13 8.01 -13.24
C ASP A 8 11.88 8.68 -12.67
N ALA A 9 11.71 9.96 -12.98
CA ALA A 9 10.40 10.60 -13.01
C ALA A 9 9.58 10.05 -14.19
N THR A 10 9.34 8.74 -14.22
CA THR A 10 8.34 8.17 -15.13
C THR A 10 6.99 8.68 -14.64
N CYS A 11 6.39 9.60 -15.41
CA CYS A 11 5.03 10.08 -15.20
C CYS A 11 3.98 8.99 -15.52
N GLN A 12 4.31 7.71 -15.32
CA GLN A 12 3.38 6.63 -15.51
C GLN A 12 2.52 6.50 -14.24
N PRO A 13 1.18 6.46 -14.39
CA PRO A 13 0.31 6.23 -13.25
C PRO A 13 0.66 4.87 -12.65
N VAL A 14 0.96 4.83 -11.36
CA VAL A 14 1.20 3.57 -10.66
C VAL A 14 -0.12 2.82 -10.58
N VAL A 15 -0.25 1.75 -11.37
CA VAL A 15 -1.45 0.92 -11.39
C VAL A 15 -1.31 -0.22 -10.39
N LEU A 16 -2.07 -0.13 -9.29
CA LEU A 16 -2.28 -1.26 -8.38
C LEU A 16 -3.41 -2.13 -8.93
N SER A 17 -3.27 -3.45 -8.79
CA SER A 17 -4.37 -4.38 -9.06
C SER A 17 -5.48 -4.22 -8.02
N ASN A 18 -6.71 -4.64 -8.36
CA ASN A 18 -7.84 -4.60 -7.43
C ASN A 18 -7.51 -5.27 -6.09
N ARG A 19 -6.80 -6.40 -6.14
CA ARG A 19 -6.39 -7.13 -4.93
C ARG A 19 -5.38 -6.37 -4.09
N GLU A 20 -4.44 -5.67 -4.73
CA GLU A 20 -3.49 -4.81 -4.03
C GLU A 20 -4.18 -3.59 -3.42
N ILE A 21 -5.19 -3.02 -4.07
CA ILE A 21 -6.01 -1.92 -3.54
C ILE A 21 -6.80 -2.39 -2.31
N GLU A 22 -7.42 -3.57 -2.35
CA GLU A 22 -8.10 -4.16 -1.19
C GLU A 22 -7.15 -4.34 0.00
N VAL A 23 -5.98 -4.96 -0.24
CA VAL A 23 -4.96 -5.16 0.80
C VAL A 23 -4.46 -3.83 1.34
N LEU A 24 -4.18 -2.85 0.47
CA LEU A 24 -3.77 -1.50 0.86
C LEU A 24 -4.82 -0.80 1.73
N THR A 25 -6.09 -0.97 1.39
CA THR A 25 -7.22 -0.40 2.13
C THR A 25 -7.29 -0.98 3.54
N LEU A 26 -7.24 -2.30 3.68
CA LEU A 26 -7.30 -2.97 4.99
C LEU A 26 -6.07 -2.66 5.86
N ILE A 27 -4.89 -2.51 5.26
CA ILE A 27 -3.70 -2.04 5.98
C ILE A 27 -3.90 -0.62 6.49
N SER A 28 -4.51 0.25 5.69
CA SER A 28 -4.81 1.62 6.07
C SER A 28 -5.86 1.69 7.18
N GLU A 29 -6.78 0.72 7.23
CA GLU A 29 -7.71 0.50 8.36
C GLU A 29 -7.03 -0.04 9.63
N GLY A 30 -5.72 -0.29 9.61
CA GLY A 30 -4.95 -0.74 10.77
C GLY A 30 -4.97 -2.25 11.01
N LEU A 31 -5.47 -3.04 10.06
CA LEU A 31 -5.53 -4.49 10.22
C LEU A 31 -4.14 -5.13 10.07
N THR A 32 -3.91 -6.16 10.89
CA THR A 32 -2.71 -7.00 10.80
C THR A 32 -2.77 -7.95 9.61
N ASN A 33 -1.63 -8.49 9.17
CA ASN A 33 -1.58 -9.46 8.08
C ASN A 33 -2.48 -10.69 8.32
N VAL A 34 -2.64 -11.11 9.58
CA VAL A 34 -3.50 -12.23 9.95
C VAL A 34 -4.96 -11.87 9.76
N GLN A 35 -5.40 -10.72 10.29
CA GLN A 35 -6.78 -10.26 10.12
C GLN A 35 -7.15 -10.02 8.65
N ILE A 36 -6.20 -9.49 7.86
CA ILE A 36 -6.38 -9.31 6.41
C ILE A 36 -6.50 -10.67 5.73
N ALA A 37 -5.65 -11.63 6.08
CA ALA A 37 -5.68 -12.97 5.53
C ALA A 37 -7.03 -13.64 5.79
N ASP A 38 -7.56 -13.54 7.02
CA ASP A 38 -8.87 -14.07 7.38
C ASP A 38 -10.00 -13.41 6.59
N LYS A 39 -10.01 -12.06 6.50
CA LYS A 39 -11.04 -11.32 5.74
C LYS A 39 -11.03 -11.64 4.25
N LEU A 40 -9.85 -11.90 3.70
CA LEU A 40 -9.64 -12.06 2.27
C LEU A 40 -9.58 -13.54 1.85
N PHE A 41 -9.77 -14.48 2.79
CA PHE A 41 -9.63 -15.93 2.60
C PHE A 41 -8.27 -16.31 1.98
N LEU A 42 -7.19 -15.72 2.50
CA LEU A 42 -5.81 -15.94 2.07
C LEU A 42 -4.94 -16.44 3.23
N SER A 43 -3.70 -16.81 2.92
CA SER A 43 -2.66 -16.98 3.95
C SER A 43 -2.02 -15.64 4.30
N SER A 44 -1.52 -15.51 5.54
CA SER A 44 -0.73 -14.35 5.98
C SER A 44 0.53 -14.15 5.13
N HIS A 45 1.10 -15.24 4.60
CA HIS A 45 2.22 -15.20 3.67
C HIS A 45 1.82 -14.55 2.33
N THR A 46 0.66 -14.93 1.76
CA THR A 46 0.13 -14.33 0.53
C THR A 46 -0.12 -12.83 0.71
N VAL A 47 -0.69 -12.42 1.85
CA VAL A 47 -0.87 -10.99 2.18
C VAL A 47 0.47 -10.26 2.24
N ASN A 48 1.50 -10.88 2.84
CA ASN A 48 2.84 -10.31 2.88
C ASN A 48 3.44 -10.13 1.48
N THR A 49 3.20 -11.08 0.57
CA THR A 49 3.61 -10.96 -0.83
C THR A 49 2.92 -9.78 -1.51
N HIS A 50 1.60 -9.62 -1.34
CA HIS A 50 0.89 -8.43 -1.84
C HIS A 50 1.48 -7.13 -1.27
N ARG A 51 1.79 -7.08 0.03
CA ARG A 51 2.45 -5.91 0.66
C ARG A 51 3.77 -5.56 0.01
N LYS A 52 4.63 -6.57 -0.24
CA LYS A 52 5.92 -6.36 -0.91
C LYS A 52 5.75 -5.82 -2.32
N ASN A 53 4.82 -6.38 -3.09
CA ASN A 53 4.53 -5.92 -4.44
C ASN A 53 4.00 -4.48 -4.46
N ILE A 54 3.12 -4.12 -3.52
CA ILE A 54 2.63 -2.75 -3.37
C ILE A 54 3.81 -1.81 -3.06
N MET A 55 4.66 -2.14 -2.07
CA MET A 55 5.82 -1.31 -1.72
C MET A 55 6.76 -1.10 -2.92
N GLN A 56 7.01 -2.15 -3.70
CA GLN A 56 7.83 -2.08 -4.91
C GLN A 56 7.20 -1.18 -5.98
N LYS A 57 5.88 -1.35 -6.25
CA LYS A 57 5.15 -0.54 -7.24
C LYS A 57 5.09 0.94 -6.86
N LEU A 58 4.84 1.22 -5.56
CA LEU A 58 4.76 2.57 -5.03
C LEU A 58 6.14 3.20 -4.78
N ARG A 59 7.23 2.43 -4.89
CA ARG A 59 8.59 2.84 -4.51
C ARG A 59 8.66 3.41 -3.08
N VAL A 60 7.98 2.75 -2.15
CA VAL A 60 7.94 3.15 -0.72
C VAL A 60 8.58 2.09 0.16
N ASN A 61 9.17 2.54 1.26
CA ASN A 61 10.05 1.70 2.07
C ASN A 61 9.40 1.22 3.38
N ASN A 62 8.21 1.73 3.71
CA ASN A 62 7.53 1.40 4.96
C ASN A 62 6.00 1.51 4.83
N THR A 63 5.32 0.91 5.81
CA THR A 63 3.85 0.88 5.88
C THR A 63 3.25 2.28 5.98
N ALA A 64 3.87 3.20 6.73
CA ALA A 64 3.35 4.56 6.89
C ALA A 64 3.31 5.31 5.54
N ALA A 65 4.36 5.20 4.73
CA ALA A 65 4.41 5.78 3.39
C ALA A 65 3.37 5.17 2.45
N MET A 66 3.13 3.87 2.56
CA MET A 66 2.08 3.17 1.81
C MET A 66 0.67 3.67 2.22
N VAL A 67 0.40 3.85 3.51
CA VAL A 67 -0.87 4.41 4.00
C VAL A 67 -1.04 5.87 3.55
N MET A 68 0.00 6.68 3.66
CA MET A 68 0.00 8.07 3.17
C MET A 68 -0.28 8.14 1.67
N TYR A 69 0.27 7.22 0.88
CA TYR A 69 -0.04 7.12 -0.54
C TYR A 69 -1.52 6.78 -0.79
N ALA A 70 -2.08 5.83 -0.03
CA ALA A 70 -3.49 5.44 -0.13
C ALA A 70 -4.42 6.63 0.14
N VAL A 71 -4.08 7.45 1.15
CA VAL A 71 -4.80 8.67 1.50
C VAL A 71 -4.67 9.73 0.41
N LYS A 72 -3.43 10.03 -0.04
CA LYS A 72 -3.18 11.05 -1.08
C LYS A 72 -3.84 10.71 -2.42
N SER A 73 -3.91 9.42 -2.75
CA SER A 73 -4.49 8.94 -4.01
C SER A 73 -6.01 8.76 -3.94
N GLY A 74 -6.64 9.00 -2.79
CA GLY A 74 -8.08 8.85 -2.61
C GLY A 74 -8.57 7.40 -2.53
N PHE A 75 -7.68 6.41 -2.43
CA PHE A 75 -8.06 5.01 -2.19
C PHE A 75 -8.69 4.83 -0.81
N VAL A 76 -8.27 5.64 0.16
CA VAL A 76 -8.85 5.62 1.50
C VAL A 76 -9.07 7.03 2.02
N SER A 77 -10.21 7.24 2.68
CA SER A 77 -10.59 8.54 3.23
C SER A 77 -10.04 8.71 4.65
N PRO A 78 -9.36 9.83 4.98
CA PRO A 78 -8.86 10.11 6.33
C PRO A 78 -9.95 10.03 7.41
N ASN A 79 -11.17 10.46 7.08
CA ASN A 79 -12.30 10.48 8.01
C ASN A 79 -12.83 9.09 8.37
N ARG A 80 -12.43 8.02 7.67
CA ARG A 80 -12.81 6.65 8.04
C ARG A 80 -12.07 6.14 9.29
N PHE A 81 -11.00 6.82 9.70
CA PHE A 81 -10.13 6.41 10.81
C PHE A 81 -10.33 7.23 12.09
N LEU A 82 -11.23 8.21 12.08
CA LEU A 82 -11.55 9.02 13.26
C LEU A 82 -12.41 8.19 14.22
N PHE A 83 -11.73 7.49 15.12
CA PHE A 83 -12.20 7.03 16.44
C PHE A 83 -13.62 6.45 16.47
N HIS A 84 -13.70 5.12 16.35
CA HIS A 84 -14.87 4.33 16.76
C HIS A 84 -14.71 3.83 18.20
#